data_AF-A0A1L5KNX2-F1
#
_entry.id   AF-A0A1L5KNX2-F1
#
_cell.length_a   1.000
_cell.length_b   1.000
_cell.length_c   1.000
_cell.angle_alpha   90.00
_cell.angle_beta   90.00
_cell.angle_gamma   90.00
#
_symmetry.space_group_name_H-M   'P 1'
#
loop_
_entity.id
_entity.type
_entity.pdbx_description
1 polymer ?
#
loop_
_entity_poly.entity_id
_entity_poly.type
_entity_poly.pdbx_seq_one_letter_code
_entity_poly.pdbx_strand_id
1 'polypeptide(L)' 'PSDVLKKRNPKSIQLCTLLDKPERRERDVKVDYVGFEIPDEFVVGYGLDYAQKYRNLPYIGVVEGVE' A
#
# COMPACT_ATOMS: atom_id res chain seq x y z
N PRO A 1 12.38 -1.16 -4.09
CA PRO A 1 12.71 -2.62 -4.07
C PRO A 1 13.71 -2.96 -2.96
N SER A 2 13.34 -3.84 -2.02
CA SER A 2 14.23 -4.19 -0.90
C SER A 2 15.52 -4.82 -1.43
N ASP A 3 16.65 -4.38 -0.91
CA ASP A 3 17.97 -4.86 -1.35
C ASP A 3 18.13 -6.38 -1.16
N VAL A 4 17.28 -6.99 -0.33
CA VAL A 4 17.17 -8.44 -0.14
C VAL A 4 16.79 -9.17 -1.44
N LEU A 5 15.83 -8.66 -2.21
CA LEU A 5 15.38 -9.33 -3.43
C LEU A 5 16.41 -9.17 -4.57
N LYS A 6 17.07 -8.03 -4.66
CA LYS A 6 18.14 -7.77 -5.65
C LYS A 6 19.29 -8.76 -5.52
N LYS A 7 19.67 -9.13 -4.29
CA LYS A 7 20.74 -10.10 -4.00
C LYS A 7 20.47 -11.51 -4.55
N ARG A 8 19.23 -11.83 -4.93
CA ARG A 8 18.86 -13.13 -5.51
C ARG A 8 19.03 -13.19 -7.03
N ASN A 9 19.56 -12.14 -7.65
CA ASN A 9 19.81 -12.02 -9.09
C ASN A 9 18.59 -12.31 -10.00
N PRO A 10 17.42 -11.68 -9.76
CA PRO A 10 16.29 -11.81 -10.66
C PRO A 10 16.56 -11.09 -11.99
N LYS A 11 15.93 -11.57 -13.08
CA LYS A 11 16.00 -10.90 -14.39
C LYS A 11 15.45 -9.47 -14.36
N SER A 12 14.41 -9.24 -13.57
CA SER A 12 13.79 -7.92 -13.35
C SER A 12 13.04 -7.90 -12.02
N ILE A 13 12.91 -6.70 -11.42
CA ILE A 13 12.06 -6.44 -10.26
C ILE A 13 11.21 -5.22 -10.58
N GLN A 14 9.91 -5.33 -10.34
CA GLN A 14 8.97 -4.21 -10.43
C GLN A 14 8.07 -4.21 -9.19
N LEU A 15 7.57 -3.04 -8.82
CA LEU A 15 6.67 -2.85 -7.68
C LEU A 15 5.29 -2.39 -8.15
N CYS A 16 4.25 -3.10 -7.72
CA CYS A 16 2.86 -2.72 -7.93
C CYS A 16 2.19 -2.54 -6.56
N THR A 17 1.46 -1.44 -6.38
CA THR A 17 0.59 -1.23 -5.23
C THR A 17 -0.81 -0.84 -5.68
N LEU A 18 -1.81 -1.28 -4.91
CA LEU A 18 -3.19 -0.84 -5.11
C LEU A 18 -3.39 0.60 -4.66
N LEU A 19 -2.83 0.96 -3.51
CA LEU A 19 -2.94 2.28 -2.89
C LEU A 19 -1.54 2.86 -2.67
N ASP A 20 -1.31 4.08 -3.14
CA ASP A 20 -0.10 4.85 -2.84
C ASP A 20 -0.47 6.12 -2.06
N LYS A 21 0.31 6.41 -1.01
CA LYS A 21 0.19 7.62 -0.19
C LYS A 21 1.45 8.46 -0.37
N PRO A 22 1.57 9.24 -1.46
CA PRO A 22 2.82 9.92 -1.79
C PRO A 22 3.26 10.92 -0.71
N GLU A 23 2.32 11.54 -0.01
CA GLU A 23 2.58 12.50 1.07
C GLU A 23 3.17 11.88 2.36
N ARG A 24 3.02 10.56 2.58
CA ARG A 24 3.65 9.84 3.71
C ARG A 24 5.03 9.24 3.39
N ARG A 25 5.62 9.60 2.26
CA ARG A 25 6.84 8.97 1.77
C ARG A 25 8.08 9.43 2.54
N GLU A 26 8.56 8.57 3.45
CA GLU A 26 9.80 8.83 4.21
C GLU A 26 11.08 8.50 3.43
N ARG A 27 10.98 7.63 2.41
CA ARG A 27 12.11 7.21 1.57
C ARG A 27 11.73 7.16 0.12
N ASP A 28 12.69 7.49 -0.73
CA ASP A 28 12.53 7.34 -2.17
C ASP A 28 12.41 5.87 -2.54
N VAL A 29 11.19 5.48 -2.94
CA VAL A 29 10.85 4.14 -3.39
C VAL A 29 10.04 4.27 -4.66
N LYS A 30 10.68 4.04 -5.80
CA LYS A 30 9.98 3.96 -7.08
C LYS A 30 8.98 2.79 -7.08
N VAL A 31 7.72 3.11 -7.31
CA VAL A 31 6.64 2.16 -7.64
C VAL A 31 6.43 2.21 -9.15
N ASP A 32 6.37 1.06 -9.80
CA ASP A 32 6.23 0.98 -11.27
C ASP A 32 4.75 0.97 -11.70
N TYR A 33 3.85 0.49 -10.83
CA TYR A 33 2.41 0.42 -11.07
C TYR A 33 1.64 0.88 -9.83
N VAL A 34 0.81 1.91 -9.99
CA VAL A 34 -0.06 2.44 -8.94
C VAL A 34 -1.51 2.26 -9.37
N GLY A 35 -2.34 1.66 -8.51
CA GLY A 35 -3.78 1.57 -8.72
C GLY A 35 -4.46 2.92 -8.47
N PHE A 36 -4.35 3.42 -7.24
CA PHE A 36 -4.92 4.70 -6.81
C PHE A 36 -3.92 5.44 -5.91
N GLU A 37 -3.74 6.73 -6.18
CA GLU A 37 -3.15 7.65 -5.20
C GLU A 37 -4.26 8.12 -4.27
N ILE A 38 -4.03 8.02 -2.96
CA ILE A 38 -5.01 8.40 -1.94
C ILE A 38 -4.40 9.39 -0.96
N PRO A 39 -5.23 10.26 -0.35
CA PRO A 39 -4.76 11.13 0.69
C PRO A 39 -4.34 10.34 1.93
N ASP A 40 -3.80 11.06 2.89
CA ASP A 40 -3.39 10.48 4.15
C ASP A 40 -4.54 10.10 5.12
N GLU A 41 -5.32 9.10 4.72
CA GLU A 41 -6.50 8.63 5.47
C GLU A 41 -6.33 7.21 6.00
N PHE A 42 -6.93 6.91 7.15
CA PHE A 42 -6.90 5.54 7.67
C PHE A 42 -7.94 4.67 6.93
N VAL A 43 -7.47 3.77 6.06
CA VAL A 43 -8.31 2.97 5.17
C VAL A 43 -8.39 1.48 5.57
N VAL A 44 -9.54 0.87 5.33
CA VAL A 44 -9.83 -0.57 5.55
C VAL A 44 -10.54 -1.18 4.35
N GLY A 45 -10.66 -2.50 4.31
CA GLY A 45 -11.31 -3.23 3.22
C GLY A 45 -10.34 -3.73 2.17
N TYR A 46 -10.81 -4.65 1.32
CA TYR A 46 -9.99 -5.24 0.25
C TYR A 46 -8.63 -5.80 0.72
N GLY A 47 -8.62 -6.45 1.88
CA GLY A 47 -7.44 -7.00 2.54
C GLY A 47 -6.82 -6.11 3.64
N LEU A 48 -7.13 -4.80 3.65
CA LEU A 48 -6.71 -3.85 4.70
C LEU A 48 -7.59 -3.99 5.94
N ASP A 49 -7.01 -3.84 7.13
CA ASP A 49 -7.70 -4.09 8.40
C ASP A 49 -7.59 -2.97 9.42
N TYR A 50 -8.56 -2.99 10.34
CA TYR A 50 -8.49 -2.31 11.63
C TYR A 50 -8.83 -3.33 12.71
N ALA A 51 -7.90 -3.58 13.64
CA ALA A 51 -8.04 -4.59 14.69
C ALA A 51 -8.49 -5.96 14.14
N GLN A 52 -7.89 -6.41 13.02
CA GLN A 52 -8.24 -7.64 12.30
C GLN A 52 -9.67 -7.70 11.70
N LYS A 53 -10.41 -6.59 11.72
CA LYS A 53 -11.74 -6.49 11.11
C LYS A 53 -11.65 -5.89 9.70
N TYR A 54 -12.74 -6.04 8.95
CA TYR A 54 -13.01 -5.36 7.67
C TYR A 54 -12.20 -5.80 6.44
N ARG A 55 -11.20 -6.67 6.55
CA ARG A 55 -10.43 -7.19 5.39
C ARG A 55 -11.30 -7.70 4.24
N ASN A 56 -12.45 -8.29 4.56
CA ASN A 56 -13.34 -8.97 3.62
C ASN A 56 -14.34 -8.03 2.93
N LEU A 57 -14.31 -6.72 3.20
CA LEU A 57 -15.16 -5.78 2.47
C LEU A 57 -14.75 -5.74 0.99
N PRO A 58 -15.72 -5.72 0.05
CA PRO A 58 -15.44 -5.72 -1.39
C PRO A 58 -15.06 -4.32 -1.92
N TYR A 59 -14.89 -3.34 -1.03
CA TYR A 59 -14.52 -1.97 -1.32
C TYR A 59 -13.50 -1.48 -0.29
N ILE A 60 -12.88 -0.34 -0.60
CA ILE A 60 -11.99 0.39 0.30
C ILE A 60 -12.80 1.52 0.95
N GLY A 61 -12.71 1.65 2.26
CA GLY A 61 -13.39 2.69 3.03
C GLY A 61 -12.43 3.39 3.99
N VAL A 62 -12.77 4.62 4.37
CA VAL A 62 -12.06 5.38 5.42
C VAL A 62 -12.74 5.10 6.76
N VAL A 63 -11.96 4.93 7.83
CA VAL A 63 -12.49 4.79 9.19
C VAL A 63 -12.59 6.18 9.81
N GLU A 64 -13.81 6.61 10.12
CA GLU A 64 -14.05 7.87 10.84
C GLU A 64 -13.80 7.70 12.35
N GLY A 65 -13.24 8.72 13.00
CA GLY A 65 -13.09 8.76 14.46
C GLY A 65 -11.92 7.95 15.04
N VAL A 66 -10.91 7.64 14.23
CA VAL A 66 -9.62 7.17 14.74
C VAL A 66 -8.77 8.40 15.05
N GLU A 67 -8.71 8.80 16.33
CA GLU A 67 -7.73 9.80 16.82
C GLU A 67 -6.30 9.23 16.81
#